data_AF-A0A1J6I4E3-F1
#
_entry.id   AF-A0A1J6I4E3-F1
#
_cell.length_a   1.000
_cell.length_b   1.000
_cell.length_c   1.000
_cell.angle_alpha   90.00
_cell.angle_beta   90.00
_cell.angle_gamma   90.00
#
_symmetry.space_group_name_H-M   'P 1'
#
loop_
_entity.id
_entity.type
_entity.pdbx_description
1 polymer ?
#
loop_
_entity_poly.entity_id
_entity_poly.type
_entity_poly.pdbx_seq_one_letter_code
_entity_poly.pdbx_strand_id
1 'polypeptide(L)'
;MALQSSRELLFEPMNLLLELQRLFPDFIDETLVEDIRSGDASLHTVMIMFASSFDAKTANPSQLAGLATLIDRCITVPDRLENAIGTCFLEHLHQIDRQKTLLKFLSPEVLTYLRFHN
;
A
#
# COMPACT_ATOMS: atom_id res chain seq x y z
N MET A 1 11.84 2.25 -20.65
CA MET A 1 12.37 3.32 -19.77
C MET A 1 11.28 4.24 -19.22
N ALA A 2 10.07 3.74 -18.90
CA ALA A 2 8.94 4.58 -18.43
C ALA A 2 8.37 4.17 -17.06
N LEU A 3 8.84 3.06 -16.46
CA LEU A 3 8.31 2.54 -15.19
C LEU A 3 8.93 3.22 -13.95
N GLN A 4 10.15 3.77 -14.09
CA GLN A 4 10.89 4.39 -12.99
C GLN A 4 10.22 5.70 -12.52
N SER A 5 9.75 6.51 -13.48
CA SER A 5 9.10 7.80 -13.23
C SER A 5 7.77 7.66 -12.47
N SER A 6 7.05 6.54 -12.62
CA SER A 6 5.78 6.32 -11.92
C SER A 6 5.96 5.89 -10.47
N ARG A 7 7.08 5.22 -10.15
CA ARG A 7 7.39 4.76 -8.78
C ARG A 7 7.98 5.87 -7.93
N GLU A 8 8.86 6.67 -8.51
CA GLU A 8 9.49 7.80 -7.80
C GLU A 8 8.47 8.82 -7.29
N LEU A 9 7.34 8.97 -8.01
CA LEU A 9 6.25 9.80 -7.55
C LEU A 9 5.63 9.30 -6.24
N LEU A 10 5.63 8.00 -5.98
CA LEU A 10 5.05 7.41 -4.77
C LEU A 10 5.91 7.64 -3.51
N PHE A 11 7.11 8.22 -3.62
CA PHE A 11 7.90 8.61 -2.45
C PHE A 11 7.32 9.79 -1.68
N GLU A 12 6.38 10.51 -2.30
CA GLU A 12 5.66 11.59 -1.64
C GLU A 12 4.37 11.04 -1.01
N PRO A 13 4.10 11.29 0.28
CA PRO A 13 2.89 10.80 0.96
C PRO A 13 1.60 11.16 0.24
N MET A 14 1.53 12.36 -0.34
CA MET A 14 0.37 12.80 -1.10
C MET A 14 0.13 11.94 -2.35
N ASN A 15 1.18 11.57 -3.07
CA ASN A 15 1.05 10.76 -4.28
C ASN A 15 0.69 9.31 -3.95
N LEU A 16 1.22 8.76 -2.85
CA LEU A 16 0.81 7.45 -2.35
C LEU A 16 -0.67 7.45 -1.96
N LEU A 17 -1.12 8.48 -1.23
CA LEU A 17 -2.54 8.65 -0.86
C LEU A 17 -3.43 8.71 -2.11
N LEU A 18 -3.09 9.53 -3.10
CA LEU A 18 -3.86 9.67 -4.34
C LEU A 18 -3.94 8.34 -5.11
N GLU A 19 -2.85 7.57 -5.16
CA GLU A 19 -2.84 6.28 -5.84
C GLU A 19 -3.70 5.24 -5.08
N LEU A 20 -3.67 5.26 -3.75
CA LEU A 20 -4.54 4.42 -2.93
C LEU A 20 -6.01 4.82 -3.08
N GLN A 21 -6.33 6.11 -3.12
CA GLN A 21 -7.69 6.62 -3.38
C GLN A 21 -8.19 6.27 -4.78
N ARG A 22 -7.31 6.28 -5.77
CA ARG A 22 -7.64 5.84 -7.13
C ARG A 22 -8.04 4.36 -7.16
N LEU A 23 -7.42 3.52 -6.33
CA LEU A 23 -7.75 2.10 -6.19
C LEU A 23 -8.95 1.87 -5.26
N PHE A 24 -9.07 2.65 -4.20
CA PHE A 24 -10.09 2.54 -3.16
C PHE A 24 -10.76 3.91 -2.98
N PRO A 25 -11.76 4.27 -3.80
CA PRO A 25 -12.39 5.58 -3.74
C PRO A 25 -13.05 5.90 -2.41
N ASP A 26 -13.42 4.87 -1.64
CA ASP A 26 -14.02 5.02 -0.31
C ASP A 26 -12.99 5.36 0.79
N PHE A 27 -11.68 5.29 0.48
CA PHE A 27 -10.60 5.71 1.38
C PHE A 27 -10.45 7.24 1.37
N ILE A 28 -11.42 7.94 1.93
CA ILE A 28 -11.42 9.41 2.04
C ILE A 28 -11.03 9.79 3.46
N ASP A 29 -9.94 10.54 3.60
CA ASP A 29 -9.46 11.05 4.88
C ASP A 29 -8.96 12.49 4.72
N GLU A 30 -9.85 13.47 4.95
CA GLU A 30 -9.54 14.89 4.83
C GLU A 30 -8.50 15.34 5.86
N THR A 31 -8.56 14.78 7.07
CA THR A 31 -7.57 14.98 8.14
C THR A 31 -6.18 14.54 7.69
N LEU A 32 -6.05 13.36 7.08
CA LEU A 32 -4.77 12.89 6.54
C LEU A 32 -4.26 13.79 5.40
N VAL A 33 -5.15 14.34 4.56
CA VAL A 33 -4.75 15.31 3.52
C VAL A 33 -4.17 16.57 4.14
N GLU A 34 -4.77 17.09 5.21
CA GLU A 34 -4.26 18.25 5.94
C GLU A 34 -2.91 17.95 6.61
N ASP A 35 -2.79 16.81 7.28
CA ASP A 35 -1.54 16.38 7.94
C ASP A 35 -0.40 16.20 6.94
N ILE A 36 -0.67 15.70 5.72
CA ILE A 36 0.34 15.60 4.67
C ILE A 36 0.78 17.00 4.23
N ARG A 37 -0.16 17.95 4.11
CA ARG A 37 0.14 19.32 3.66
C ARG A 37 0.91 20.13 4.70
N SER A 38 0.65 19.90 6.00
CA SER A 38 1.42 20.51 7.08
C SER A 38 2.80 19.87 7.26
N GLY A 39 3.01 18.67 6.72
CA GLY A 39 4.24 17.88 6.86
C GLY A 39 4.26 16.99 8.10
N ASP A 40 3.11 16.84 8.78
CA ASP A 40 2.95 16.01 9.97
C ASP A 40 2.73 14.52 9.64
N ALA A 41 2.32 14.20 8.41
CA ALA A 41 2.14 12.84 7.94
C ALA A 41 3.27 12.36 6.99
N SER A 42 3.63 11.09 7.13
CA SER A 42 4.66 10.40 6.34
C SER A 42 4.08 9.23 5.53
N LEU A 43 4.91 8.54 4.74
CA LEU A 43 4.53 7.31 4.03
C LEU A 43 3.98 6.25 5.00
N HIS A 44 4.59 6.10 6.18
CA HIS A 44 4.11 5.20 7.23
C HIS A 44 2.74 5.62 7.73
N THR A 45 2.50 6.92 7.96
CA THR A 45 1.19 7.43 8.38
C THR A 45 0.12 7.05 7.35
N VAL A 46 0.37 7.27 6.06
CA VAL A 46 -0.56 6.92 4.98
C VAL A 46 -0.85 5.42 4.98
N MET A 47 0.19 4.58 5.09
CA MET A 47 0.01 3.12 5.08
C MET A 47 -0.70 2.60 6.33
N ILE A 48 -0.47 3.19 7.51
CA ILE A 48 -1.18 2.85 8.75
C ILE A 48 -2.68 3.16 8.61
N MET A 49 -3.01 4.35 8.11
CA MET A 49 -4.39 4.76 7.91
C MET A 49 -5.08 3.88 6.87
N PHE A 50 -4.39 3.61 5.76
CA PHE A 50 -4.89 2.70 4.74
C PHE A 50 -5.12 1.28 5.30
N ALA A 51 -4.14 0.69 5.99
CA ALA A 51 -4.26 -0.64 6.61
C ALA A 51 -5.44 -0.74 7.57
N SER A 52 -5.69 0.32 8.35
CA SER A 52 -6.80 0.38 9.31
C SER A 52 -8.17 0.46 8.62
N SER A 53 -8.23 1.07 7.44
CA SER A 53 -9.46 1.19 6.63
C SER A 53 -9.68 0.00 5.68
N PHE A 54 -8.63 -0.75 5.37
CA PHE A 54 -8.66 -1.79 4.35
C PHE A 54 -9.43 -3.03 4.81
N ASP A 55 -10.46 -3.41 4.05
CA ASP A 55 -11.15 -4.69 4.19
C ASP A 55 -11.11 -5.46 2.86
N ALA A 56 -10.36 -6.57 2.85
CA ALA A 56 -10.22 -7.41 1.68
C ALA A 56 -11.54 -8.09 1.25
N LYS A 57 -12.57 -8.14 2.11
CA LYS A 57 -13.87 -8.74 1.80
C LYS A 57 -14.77 -7.82 0.98
N THR A 58 -14.64 -6.51 1.16
CA THR A 58 -15.42 -5.51 0.43
C THR A 58 -14.72 -5.05 -0.84
N ALA A 59 -13.39 -5.22 -0.89
CA ALA A 59 -12.59 -4.95 -2.07
C ALA A 59 -12.97 -5.85 -3.25
N ASN A 60 -13.21 -5.24 -4.41
CA ASN A 60 -13.47 -5.99 -5.64
C ASN A 60 -12.16 -6.51 -6.28
N PRO A 61 -12.22 -7.49 -7.19
CA PRO A 61 -11.03 -8.10 -7.78
C PRO A 61 -10.09 -7.11 -8.49
N SER A 62 -10.62 -6.05 -9.10
CA SER A 62 -9.79 -5.03 -9.77
C SER A 62 -9.00 -4.17 -8.78
N GLN A 63 -9.58 -3.88 -7.61
CA GLN A 63 -8.90 -3.16 -6.54
C GLN A 63 -7.80 -4.00 -5.92
N LEU A 64 -8.07 -5.29 -5.67
CA LEU A 64 -7.08 -6.23 -5.15
C LEU A 64 -5.92 -6.44 -6.13
N ALA A 65 -6.21 -6.61 -7.42
CA ALA A 65 -5.17 -6.72 -8.45
C ALA A 65 -4.35 -5.43 -8.59
N GLY A 66 -5.00 -4.27 -8.53
CA GLY A 66 -4.32 -2.97 -8.55
C GLY A 66 -3.41 -2.76 -7.34
N LEU A 67 -3.89 -3.10 -6.15
CA LEU A 67 -3.10 -3.03 -4.91
C LEU A 67 -1.93 -4.01 -4.95
N ALA A 68 -2.14 -5.25 -5.41
CA ALA A 68 -1.06 -6.22 -5.58
C ALA A 68 0.02 -5.71 -6.55
N THR A 69 -0.38 -5.08 -7.65
CA THR A 69 0.53 -4.46 -8.62
C THR A 69 1.30 -3.29 -7.99
N LEU A 70 0.65 -2.47 -7.17
CA LEU A 70 1.29 -1.38 -6.44
C LEU A 70 2.35 -1.93 -5.47
N ILE A 71 2.00 -2.94 -4.67
CA ILE A 71 2.90 -3.58 -3.73
C ILE A 71 4.12 -4.16 -4.45
N ASP A 72 3.91 -4.90 -5.54
CA ASP A 72 4.98 -5.52 -6.33
C ASP A 72 6.00 -4.49 -6.86
N ARG A 73 5.50 -3.34 -7.33
CA ARG A 73 6.37 -2.22 -7.77
C ARG A 73 7.16 -1.62 -6.62
N CYS A 74 6.63 -1.64 -5.40
CA CYS A 74 7.28 -1.00 -4.26
C CYS A 74 8.31 -1.92 -3.61
N ILE A 75 8.01 -3.19 -3.40
CA ILE A 75 8.87 -4.11 -2.64
C ILE A 75 10.14 -4.56 -3.38
N THR A 76 10.22 -4.33 -4.68
CA THR A 76 11.34 -4.78 -5.52
C THR A 76 12.62 -3.95 -5.37
N VAL A 77 12.56 -2.83 -4.63
CA VAL A 77 13.72 -2.00 -4.33
C VAL A 77 13.67 -1.59 -2.85
N PRO A 78 14.73 -1.84 -2.07
CA PRO A 78 14.76 -1.48 -0.66
C PRO A 78 14.86 0.03 -0.50
N ASP A 79 13.82 0.65 0.03
CA ASP A 79 13.73 2.10 0.27
C ASP A 79 12.63 2.44 1.30
N ARG A 80 12.37 3.74 1.49
CA ARG A 80 11.39 4.21 2.49
C ARG A 80 9.96 3.78 2.16
N LEU A 81 9.62 3.65 0.89
CA LEU A 81 8.28 3.24 0.45
C LEU A 81 8.09 1.75 0.64
N GLU A 82 9.08 0.95 0.25
CA GLU A 82 9.13 -0.48 0.57
C GLU A 82 9.00 -0.70 2.07
N ASN A 83 9.78 0.01 2.89
CA ASN A 83 9.74 -0.12 4.34
C ASN A 83 8.37 0.25 4.92
N ALA A 84 7.73 1.33 4.46
CA ALA A 84 6.39 1.71 4.90
C ALA A 84 5.33 0.65 4.55
N ILE A 85 5.36 0.13 3.32
CA ILE A 85 4.42 -0.93 2.89
C ILE A 85 4.69 -2.24 3.62
N GLY A 86 5.96 -2.62 3.76
CA GLY A 86 6.41 -3.80 4.48
C GLY A 86 5.90 -3.79 5.92
N THR A 87 6.32 -2.78 6.68
CA THR A 87 6.07 -2.70 8.13
C THR A 87 4.64 -2.32 8.48
N CYS A 88 4.01 -1.39 7.76
CA CYS A 88 2.69 -0.91 8.16
C CYS A 88 1.53 -1.69 7.53
N PHE A 89 1.77 -2.50 6.49
CA PHE A 89 0.70 -3.21 5.79
C PHE A 89 0.97 -4.71 5.66
N LEU A 90 2.12 -5.10 5.11
CA LEU A 90 2.42 -6.51 4.83
C LEU A 90 2.68 -7.33 6.09
N GLU A 91 3.36 -6.77 7.10
CA GLU A 91 3.51 -7.40 8.43
C GLU A 91 2.15 -7.68 9.08
N HIS A 92 1.19 -6.77 8.90
CA HIS A 92 -0.15 -6.90 9.46
C HIS A 92 -1.14 -7.62 8.53
N LEU A 93 -0.70 -8.12 7.37
CA LEU A 93 -1.58 -8.70 6.35
C LEU A 93 -2.42 -9.87 6.88
N HIS A 94 -1.84 -10.68 7.77
CA HIS A 94 -2.56 -11.78 8.41
C HIS A 94 -3.72 -11.33 9.32
N GLN A 95 -3.69 -10.08 9.79
CA GLN A 95 -4.71 -9.48 10.65
C GLN A 95 -5.83 -8.85 9.83
N ILE A 96 -5.47 -8.12 8.76
CA ILE A 96 -6.38 -7.38 7.88
C ILE A 96 -6.98 -8.21 6.74
N ASP A 97 -6.29 -9.27 6.28
CA ASP A 97 -6.76 -10.20 5.24
C ASP A 97 -6.78 -11.66 5.74
N ARG A 98 -7.60 -11.91 6.77
CA ARG A 98 -7.73 -13.26 7.39
C ARG A 98 -8.15 -14.35 6.41
N GLN A 99 -8.88 -13.99 5.35
CA GLN A 99 -9.35 -14.93 4.33
C GLN A 99 -8.34 -15.16 3.21
N LYS A 100 -7.17 -14.50 3.27
CA LYS A 100 -6.12 -14.59 2.26
C LYS A 100 -6.65 -14.24 0.87
N THR A 101 -7.53 -13.25 0.80
CA THR A 101 -8.14 -12.78 -0.45
C THR A 101 -7.14 -11.99 -1.28
N LEU A 102 -6.42 -11.04 -0.68
CA LEU A 102 -5.35 -10.28 -1.35
C LEU A 102 -4.17 -11.19 -1.69
N LEU A 103 -3.83 -12.14 -0.81
CA LEU A 103 -2.75 -13.12 -1.00
C LEU A 103 -2.83 -13.88 -2.35
N LYS A 104 -4.03 -14.05 -2.92
CA LYS A 104 -4.22 -14.70 -4.23
C LYS A 104 -3.77 -13.86 -5.43
N PHE A 105 -3.63 -12.55 -5.24
CA PHE A 105 -3.23 -11.60 -6.27
C PHE A 105 -1.75 -11.24 -6.19
N LEU A 106 -1.08 -11.54 -5.07
CA LEU A 106 0.33 -11.21 -4.85
C LEU A 106 1.24 -12.05 -5.75
N SER A 107 2.30 -11.40 -6.24
CA SER A 107 3.34 -12.05 -7.04
C SER A 107 4.16 -13.04 -6.18
N PRO A 108 4.83 -14.04 -6.79
CA PRO A 108 5.77 -14.91 -6.10
C PRO A 108 6.85 -14.15 -5.30
N GLU A 109 7.29 -13.00 -5.82
CA GLU A 109 8.26 -12.11 -5.20
C GLU A 109 7.72 -11.54 -3.87
N VAL A 110 6.50 -11.01 -3.86
CA VAL A 110 5.85 -10.52 -2.64
C VAL A 110 5.60 -11.66 -1.65
N LEU A 111 5.16 -12.82 -2.13
CA LEU A 111 4.97 -13.99 -1.28
C LEU A 111 6.28 -14.46 -0.64
N THR A 112 7.40 -14.31 -1.35
CA THR A 112 8.74 -14.62 -0.84
C THR A 112 9.16 -13.57 0.19
N TYR A 113 8.96 -12.28 -0.10
CA TYR A 113 9.18 -11.18 0.83
C TYR A 113 8.47 -11.41 2.17
N LEU A 114 7.20 -11.80 2.12
CA LEU A 114 6.40 -12.10 3.31
C LEU A 114 6.99 -13.24 4.15
N ARG A 115 7.60 -14.27 3.55
CA ARG A 115 8.19 -15.39 4.31
C ARG A 115 9.47 -15.04 5.06
N PHE A 116 10.15 -13.96 4.66
CA PHE A 116 11.39 -13.52 5.27
C PHE A 116 11.19 -12.37 6.26
N HIS A 117 10.01 -11.75 6.27
CA HIS A 117 9.68 -10.57 7.08
C HIS A 117 8.45 -10.76 7.99
N ASN A 118 7.70 -11.87 7.86
CA ASN A 118 6.68 -12.34 8.80
C ASN A 118 6.99 -13.76 9.27
#